data_AF-A0A452GY09-F1
#
_entry.id   AF-A0A452GY09-F1
#
_cell.length_a   1.000
_cell.length_b   1.000
_cell.length_c   1.000
_cell.angle_alpha   90.00
_cell.angle_beta   90.00
_cell.angle_gamma   90.00
#
_symmetry.space_group_name_H-M   'P 1'
#
loop_
_entity.id
_entity.type
_entity.pdbx_description
1 polymer ?
#
loop_
_entity_poly.entity_id
_entity_poly.type
_entity_poly.pdbx_seq_one_letter_code
_entity_poly.pdbx_strand_id
1 'polypeptide(L)'
;MFRKPVLSTIPNGSSFQGQSIGRLPSLDSKEPTQEEKVVLKKKVTFLRGVSIIIGTIIGAGIFISPKGILKNTGSVGMSLILWTVCGILSLFGALCYAELGTCIKKSGGHYAYILEAFGPLPAFVRVWVELLIIRPAATAVISLAFGRYILEPFFIQCEIPDLAIKLITAVGITVVMVLNSMSVSWSARIQIFLTFCKLVAILIIIVPGVMQLIKGETQHFKDAFAGNDASVMGLPLAFYSGMYAYSGW
;
A
#
# COMPACT_ATOMS: atom_id res chain seq x y z
N MET A 1 -15.06 -40.09 14.06
CA MET A 1 -14.52 -41.23 13.30
C MET A 1 -13.04 -41.37 13.65
N PHE A 2 -12.75 -42.06 14.77
CA PHE A 2 -11.39 -42.21 15.33
C PHE A 2 -10.73 -43.47 14.77
N ARG A 3 -9.54 -43.35 14.15
CA ARG A 3 -8.73 -44.52 13.74
C ARG A 3 -7.75 -44.88 14.86
N LYS A 4 -7.73 -46.17 15.23
CA LYS A 4 -6.82 -46.82 16.17
C LYS A 4 -5.38 -46.91 15.61
N PRO A 5 -4.35 -47.02 16.48
CA PRO A 5 -2.96 -47.21 16.08
C PRO A 5 -2.63 -48.70 15.84
N VAL A 6 -1.72 -48.98 14.92
CA VAL A 6 -1.17 -50.33 14.67
C VAL A 6 0.23 -50.39 15.27
N LEU A 7 0.40 -51.32 16.21
CA LEU A 7 1.65 -51.71 16.85
C LEU A 7 2.06 -53.06 16.25
N SER A 8 3.30 -53.20 15.78
CA SER A 8 3.91 -54.50 15.47
C SER A 8 5.43 -54.39 15.64
N THR A 9 5.95 -54.76 16.82
CA THR A 9 6.70 -56.00 17.12
C THR A 9 8.05 -56.15 16.40
N ILE A 10 9.10 -55.98 17.19
CA ILE A 10 10.50 -56.37 16.95
C ILE A 10 10.61 -57.91 17.01
N PRO A 11 11.60 -58.51 16.31
CA PRO A 11 12.49 -59.44 17.03
C PRO A 11 13.98 -59.14 16.82
N ASN A 12 14.72 -59.20 17.92
CA ASN A 12 16.18 -59.22 17.98
C ASN A 12 16.71 -60.59 17.53
N GLY A 13 17.92 -60.60 16.94
CA GLY A 13 18.87 -61.69 17.22
C GLY A 13 19.78 -62.16 16.09
N SER A 14 21.08 -62.08 16.40
CA SER A 14 22.19 -62.98 16.02
C SER A 14 23.08 -62.63 14.82
N SER A 15 24.36 -62.56 15.18
CA SER A 15 25.60 -62.46 14.42
C SER A 15 25.93 -63.71 13.62
N PHE A 16 26.38 -63.55 12.38
CA PHE A 16 27.29 -64.51 11.73
C PHE A 16 28.28 -63.78 10.82
N GLN A 17 29.57 -64.06 11.03
CA GLN A 17 30.69 -63.74 10.16
C GLN A 17 30.55 -64.47 8.81
N GLY A 18 30.83 -63.76 7.72
CA GLY A 18 31.01 -64.34 6.39
C GLY A 18 31.70 -63.34 5.46
N GLN A 19 33.01 -63.53 5.25
CA GLN A 19 33.82 -62.78 4.31
C GLN A 19 33.58 -63.25 2.86
N SER A 20 33.72 -62.29 1.94
CA SER A 20 34.04 -62.44 0.50
C SER A 20 32.88 -62.74 -0.46
N ILE A 21 32.63 -61.79 -1.37
CA ILE A 21 32.69 -61.92 -2.85
C ILE A 21 31.77 -60.85 -3.50
N GLY A 22 32.36 -60.02 -4.37
CA GLY A 22 31.69 -59.37 -5.51
C GLY A 22 30.70 -58.23 -5.22
N ARG A 23 31.17 -56.98 -5.31
CA ARG A 23 30.30 -55.78 -5.42
C ARG A 23 29.48 -55.85 -6.71
N LEU A 24 28.17 -56.05 -6.60
CA LEU A 24 27.21 -55.62 -7.61
C LEU A 24 27.16 -54.09 -7.63
N PRO A 25 27.13 -53.42 -8.80
CA PRO A 25 26.93 -51.98 -8.86
C PRO A 25 25.54 -51.66 -8.31
N SER A 26 25.51 -50.91 -7.20
CA SER A 26 24.30 -50.37 -6.62
C SER A 26 23.58 -49.52 -7.67
N LEU A 27 22.38 -49.94 -8.04
CA LEU A 27 21.43 -49.11 -8.77
C LEU A 27 21.28 -47.81 -7.98
N ASP A 28 21.67 -46.70 -8.61
CA ASP A 28 21.46 -45.33 -8.12
C ASP A 28 20.00 -45.16 -7.70
N SER A 29 19.76 -45.28 -6.41
CA SER A 29 18.56 -44.74 -5.78
C SER A 29 18.67 -43.22 -5.90
N LYS A 30 18.10 -42.67 -6.97
CA LYS A 30 17.77 -41.25 -7.05
C LYS A 30 16.92 -40.91 -5.82
N GLU A 31 17.57 -40.34 -4.82
CA GLU A 31 16.86 -39.67 -3.74
C GLU A 31 15.87 -38.66 -4.36
N PRO A 32 14.64 -38.57 -3.87
CA PRO A 32 13.71 -37.56 -4.36
C PRO A 32 14.32 -36.20 -4.04
N THR A 33 14.66 -35.45 -5.10
CA THR A 33 15.10 -34.05 -5.04
C THR A 33 14.15 -33.31 -4.10
N GLN A 34 14.63 -32.96 -2.90
CA GLN A 34 13.86 -32.13 -1.98
C GLN A 34 13.52 -30.85 -2.72
N GLU A 35 12.23 -30.59 -2.96
CA GLU A 35 11.78 -29.30 -3.45
C GLU A 35 12.31 -28.24 -2.47
N GLU A 36 13.37 -27.54 -2.88
CA GLU A 36 13.90 -26.38 -2.16
C GLU A 36 12.76 -25.38 -2.05
N LYS A 37 12.07 -25.38 -0.91
CA LYS A 37 11.11 -24.33 -0.59
C LYS A 37 11.89 -23.03 -0.61
N VAL A 38 11.64 -22.21 -1.62
CA VAL A 38 12.19 -20.86 -1.72
C VAL A 38 11.62 -20.05 -0.56
N VAL A 39 12.35 -20.00 0.55
CA VAL A 39 11.94 -19.22 1.74
C VAL A 39 12.56 -17.83 1.64
N LEU A 40 11.71 -16.80 1.71
CA LEU A 40 12.14 -15.41 1.78
C LEU A 40 12.96 -15.19 3.07
N LYS A 41 14.23 -14.77 2.93
CA LYS A 41 15.05 -14.38 4.07
C LYS A 41 14.46 -13.13 4.71
N LYS A 42 14.00 -13.23 5.97
CA LYS A 42 13.49 -12.09 6.75
C LYS A 42 14.63 -11.13 7.09
N LYS A 43 14.86 -10.12 6.26
CA LYS A 43 15.91 -9.09 6.41
C LYS A 43 15.34 -7.67 6.58
N VAL A 44 14.20 -7.54 7.26
CA VAL A 44 13.60 -6.24 7.58
C VAL A 44 13.92 -5.89 9.04
N THR A 45 14.79 -4.90 9.24
CA THR A 45 15.09 -4.30 10.54
C THR A 45 14.00 -3.27 10.89
N PHE A 46 13.83 -2.94 12.18
CA PHE A 46 12.85 -1.94 12.64
C PHE A 46 12.86 -0.64 11.81
N LEU A 47 14.03 0.01 11.66
CA LEU A 47 14.14 1.26 10.89
C LEU A 47 13.78 1.08 9.41
N ARG A 48 14.11 -0.08 8.81
CA ARG A 48 13.71 -0.39 7.44
C ARG A 48 12.19 -0.56 7.34
N GLY A 49 11.57 -1.21 8.33
CA GLY A 49 10.12 -1.33 8.43
C GLY A 49 9.42 0.03 8.51
N VAL A 50 9.86 0.90 9.42
CA VAL A 50 9.32 2.26 9.55
C VAL A 50 9.47 3.05 8.25
N SER A 51 10.65 3.00 7.62
CA SER A 51 10.88 3.67 6.34
C SER A 51 9.97 3.16 5.21
N ILE A 52 9.69 1.85 5.16
CA ILE A 52 8.77 1.27 4.20
C ILE A 52 7.36 1.82 4.43
N ILE A 53 6.86 1.82 5.67
CA ILE A 53 5.50 2.29 5.99
C ILE A 53 5.34 3.79 5.69
N ILE A 54 6.31 4.61 6.07
CA ILE A 54 6.31 6.04 5.72
C ILE A 54 6.31 6.22 4.20
N GLY A 55 7.14 5.44 3.51
CA GLY A 55 7.26 5.48 2.05
C GLY A 55 5.99 5.03 1.31
N THR A 56 5.19 4.12 1.89
CA THR A 56 3.94 3.64 1.29
C THR A 56 2.77 4.57 1.56
N ILE A 57 2.62 5.10 2.78
CA ILE A 57 1.49 5.96 3.16
C ILE A 57 1.66 7.37 2.56
N ILE A 58 2.86 7.95 2.62
CA ILE A 58 3.08 9.30 2.06
C ILE A 58 3.10 9.20 0.53
N GLY A 59 1.99 9.57 -0.10
CA GLY A 59 1.80 9.51 -1.55
C GLY A 59 1.32 10.82 -2.16
N ALA A 60 0.71 10.73 -3.34
CA ALA A 60 0.14 11.87 -4.05
C ALA A 60 -1.06 12.52 -3.33
N GLY A 61 -1.67 11.80 -2.37
CA GLY A 61 -2.88 12.25 -1.68
C GLY A 61 -2.71 13.58 -0.94
N ILE A 62 -1.54 13.88 -0.38
CA ILE A 62 -1.30 15.17 0.28
C ILE A 62 -1.35 16.37 -0.68
N PHE A 63 -1.10 16.16 -1.97
CA PHE A 63 -1.17 17.23 -2.98
C PHE A 63 -2.61 17.41 -3.51
N ILE A 64 -3.42 16.34 -3.50
CA ILE A 64 -4.78 16.33 -4.07
C ILE A 64 -5.85 16.66 -3.02
N SER A 65 -5.78 16.02 -1.86
CA SER A 65 -6.83 16.03 -0.83
C SER A 65 -7.09 17.37 -0.14
N PRO A 66 -6.12 18.29 0.07
CA PRO A 66 -6.39 19.54 0.79
C PRO A 66 -7.53 20.37 0.18
N LYS A 67 -7.59 20.44 -1.16
CA LYS A 67 -8.67 21.16 -1.88
C LYS A 67 -10.03 20.51 -1.62
N GLY A 68 -10.10 19.18 -1.63
CA GLY A 68 -11.33 18.43 -1.38
C GLY A 68 -11.81 18.58 0.06
N ILE A 69 -10.89 18.53 1.03
CA ILE A 69 -11.24 18.71 2.45
C ILE A 69 -11.74 20.14 2.68
N LEU A 70 -10.97 21.16 2.30
CA LEU A 70 -11.33 22.56 2.58
C LEU A 70 -12.64 22.97 1.90
N LYS A 71 -12.87 22.56 0.65
CA LYS A 71 -14.12 22.84 -0.07
C LYS A 71 -15.36 22.27 0.64
N ASN A 72 -15.21 21.09 1.24
CA ASN A 72 -16.33 20.38 1.87
C ASN A 72 -16.49 20.73 3.37
N THR A 73 -15.42 21.16 4.05
CA THR A 73 -15.49 21.61 5.46
C THR A 73 -15.84 23.09 5.58
N GLY A 74 -15.59 23.92 4.57
CA GLY A 74 -15.94 25.34 4.54
C GLY A 74 -15.10 26.25 5.44
N SER A 75 -14.33 25.69 6.37
CA SER A 75 -13.48 26.38 7.34
C SER A 75 -12.10 25.73 7.43
N VAL A 76 -11.08 26.54 7.69
CA VAL A 76 -9.68 26.11 7.88
C VAL A 76 -9.53 25.28 9.15
N GLY A 77 -10.10 25.74 10.27
CA GLY A 77 -10.07 25.04 11.56
C GLY A 77 -10.71 23.65 11.48
N MET A 78 -11.89 23.55 10.86
CA MET A 78 -12.54 22.26 10.63
C MET A 78 -11.74 21.33 9.71
N SER A 79 -11.04 21.87 8.71
CA SER A 79 -10.18 21.06 7.82
C SER A 79 -9.02 20.41 8.58
N LEU A 80 -8.39 21.12 9.53
CA LEU A 80 -7.28 20.62 10.35
C LEU A 80 -7.74 19.56 11.37
N ILE A 81 -8.92 19.76 11.97
CA ILE A 81 -9.56 18.74 12.81
C ILE A 81 -9.78 17.47 12.00
N LEU A 82 -10.32 17.59 10.79
CA LEU A 82 -10.63 16.43 9.96
C LEU A 82 -9.36 15.65 9.55
N TRP A 83 -8.27 16.36 9.18
CA TRP A 83 -6.96 15.74 8.97
C TRP A 83 -6.50 14.92 10.18
N THR A 84 -6.64 15.49 11.39
CA THR A 84 -6.27 14.83 12.65
C THR A 84 -7.12 13.59 12.91
N VAL A 85 -8.44 13.69 12.73
CA VAL A 85 -9.36 12.56 12.92
C VAL A 85 -9.08 11.44 11.91
N CYS A 86 -8.87 11.75 10.63
CA CYS A 86 -8.48 10.76 9.62
C CYS A 86 -7.17 10.04 9.98
N GLY A 87 -6.18 10.76 10.53
CA GLY A 87 -4.93 10.18 11.02
C GLY A 87 -5.14 9.19 12.17
N ILE A 88 -5.95 9.58 13.17
CA ILE A 88 -6.28 8.71 14.33
C ILE A 88 -7.04 7.46 13.89
N LEU A 89 -8.05 7.62 13.01
CA LEU A 89 -8.80 6.48 12.47
C LEU A 89 -7.91 5.52 11.68
N SER A 90 -6.98 6.06 10.89
CA SER A 90 -6.00 5.26 10.14
C SER A 90 -5.05 4.49 11.07
N LEU A 91 -4.65 5.10 12.20
CA LEU A 91 -3.84 4.41 13.21
C LEU A 91 -4.59 3.22 13.84
N PHE A 92 -5.84 3.41 14.25
CA PHE A 92 -6.63 2.30 14.81
C PHE A 92 -6.88 1.21 13.78
N GLY A 93 -7.15 1.59 12.53
CA GLY A 93 -7.25 0.64 11.42
C GLY A 93 -5.97 -0.19 11.25
N ALA A 94 -4.81 0.46 11.21
CA ALA A 94 -3.51 -0.19 11.07
C ALA A 94 -3.23 -1.18 12.21
N LEU A 95 -3.60 -0.84 13.44
CA LEU A 95 -3.44 -1.71 14.61
C LEU A 95 -4.31 -2.97 14.51
N CYS A 96 -5.57 -2.83 14.07
CA CYS A 96 -6.42 -3.99 13.79
C CYS A 96 -5.79 -4.89 12.71
N TYR A 97 -5.26 -4.31 11.63
CA TYR A 97 -4.59 -5.09 10.59
C TYR A 97 -3.29 -5.74 11.06
N ALA A 98 -2.56 -5.11 11.98
CA ALA A 98 -1.38 -5.71 12.60
C ALA A 98 -1.74 -6.95 13.44
N GLU A 99 -2.84 -6.87 14.21
CA GLU A 99 -3.37 -8.03 14.94
C GLU A 99 -3.76 -9.16 13.98
N LEU A 100 -4.57 -8.86 12.95
CA LEU A 100 -4.96 -9.87 11.96
C LEU A 100 -3.75 -10.49 11.23
N GLY A 101 -2.75 -9.68 10.86
CA GLY A 101 -1.54 -10.14 10.18
C GLY A 101 -0.61 -10.99 11.06
N THR A 102 -0.71 -10.86 12.38
CA THR A 102 0.04 -11.73 13.33
C THR A 102 -0.73 -13.01 13.66
N CYS A 103 -2.07 -12.96 13.66
CA CYS A 103 -2.94 -14.12 13.86
C CYS A 103 -3.01 -15.04 12.62
N ILE A 104 -3.26 -14.47 11.44
CA ILE A 104 -3.45 -15.23 10.18
C ILE A 104 -2.18 -15.11 9.32
N LYS A 105 -1.24 -16.05 9.51
CA LYS A 105 0.05 -16.08 8.81
C LYS A 105 -0.04 -16.70 7.39
N LYS A 106 -1.07 -16.32 6.64
CA LYS A 106 -1.27 -16.73 5.24
C LYS A 106 -0.99 -15.55 4.32
N SER A 107 -0.43 -15.81 3.14
CA SER A 107 -0.27 -14.77 2.11
C SER A 107 -1.62 -14.42 1.50
N GLY A 108 -1.85 -13.14 1.18
CA GLY A 108 -3.08 -12.68 0.53
C GLY A 108 -3.77 -11.46 1.17
N GLY A 109 -3.29 -10.99 2.33
CA GLY A 109 -3.81 -9.78 3.00
C GLY A 109 -5.32 -9.86 3.24
N HIS A 110 -6.07 -8.83 2.80
CA HIS A 110 -7.53 -8.76 2.97
C HIS A 110 -8.28 -10.02 2.50
N TYR A 111 -7.84 -10.63 1.39
CA TYR A 111 -8.47 -11.85 0.87
C TYR A 111 -8.33 -13.01 1.85
N ALA A 112 -7.11 -13.23 2.37
CA ALA A 112 -6.85 -14.31 3.31
C ALA A 112 -7.62 -14.13 4.63
N TYR A 113 -7.75 -12.89 5.10
CA TYR A 113 -8.51 -12.58 6.32
C TYR A 113 -10.00 -12.86 6.16
N ILE A 114 -10.60 -12.44 5.04
CA ILE A 114 -12.02 -12.66 4.77
C ILE A 114 -12.30 -14.14 4.49
N LEU A 115 -11.38 -14.83 3.81
CA LEU A 115 -11.50 -16.26 3.55
C LEU A 115 -11.54 -17.07 4.85
N GLU A 116 -10.69 -16.72 5.82
CA GLU A 116 -10.65 -17.40 7.12
C GLU A 116 -11.89 -17.09 7.97
N ALA A 117 -12.37 -15.85 7.96
CA ALA A 117 -13.47 -15.40 8.81
C ALA A 117 -14.87 -15.71 8.25
N PHE A 118 -15.06 -15.58 6.93
CA PHE A 118 -16.38 -15.60 6.29
C PHE A 118 -16.50 -16.62 5.13
N GLY A 119 -15.43 -17.35 4.82
CA GLY A 119 -15.42 -18.37 3.77
C GLY A 119 -15.22 -17.84 2.35
N PRO A 120 -15.39 -18.71 1.33
CA PRO A 120 -14.90 -18.44 -0.03
C PRO A 120 -15.71 -17.40 -0.81
N LEU A 121 -17.04 -17.35 -0.64
CA LEU A 121 -17.88 -16.44 -1.43
C LEU A 121 -17.61 -14.96 -1.11
N PRO A 122 -17.59 -14.50 0.16
CA PRO A 122 -17.24 -13.10 0.48
C PRO A 122 -15.79 -12.76 0.10
N ALA A 123 -14.87 -13.73 0.22
CA ALA A 123 -13.48 -13.54 -0.18
C ALA A 123 -13.34 -13.33 -1.69
N PHE A 124 -14.09 -14.08 -2.50
CA PHE A 124 -14.16 -13.89 -3.95
C PHE A 124 -14.70 -12.49 -4.31
N VAL A 125 -15.80 -12.06 -3.68
CA VAL A 125 -16.37 -10.72 -3.91
C VAL A 125 -15.37 -9.62 -3.57
N ARG A 126 -14.61 -9.76 -2.47
CA ARG A 126 -13.56 -8.80 -2.12
C ARG A 126 -12.52 -8.62 -3.22
N VAL A 127 -12.04 -9.72 -3.80
CA VAL A 127 -11.03 -9.69 -4.88
C VAL A 127 -11.65 -9.16 -6.17
N TRP A 128 -12.88 -9.53 -6.48
CA TRP A 128 -13.60 -9.03 -7.64
C TRP A 128 -13.75 -7.50 -7.62
N VAL A 129 -14.16 -6.94 -6.47
CA VAL A 129 -14.24 -5.47 -6.26
C VAL A 129 -12.86 -4.82 -6.28
N GLU A 130 -11.84 -5.47 -5.70
CA GLU A 130 -10.46 -4.96 -5.73
C GLU A 130 -9.96 -4.75 -7.17
N LEU A 131 -10.13 -5.77 -8.01
CA LEU A 131 -9.58 -5.82 -9.35
C LEU A 131 -10.33 -4.93 -10.33
N LEU A 132 -11.67 -4.90 -10.26
CA LEU A 132 -12.49 -4.17 -11.23
C LEU A 132 -12.76 -2.72 -10.85
N ILE A 133 -12.77 -2.39 -9.55
CA ILE A 133 -13.21 -1.08 -9.07
C ILE A 133 -12.07 -0.36 -8.37
N ILE A 134 -11.54 -0.92 -7.28
CA ILE A 134 -10.63 -0.18 -6.38
C ILE A 134 -9.30 0.13 -7.07
N ARG A 135 -8.61 -0.88 -7.63
CA ARG A 135 -7.29 -0.70 -8.26
C ARG A 135 -7.33 0.21 -9.49
N PRO A 136 -8.27 0.02 -10.45
CA PRO A 136 -8.36 0.90 -11.61
C PRO A 136 -8.73 2.34 -11.23
N ALA A 137 -9.71 2.54 -10.34
CA ALA A 137 -10.11 3.88 -9.91
C ALA A 137 -8.97 4.64 -9.20
N ALA A 138 -8.26 3.98 -8.28
CA ALA A 138 -7.12 4.58 -7.60
C ALA A 138 -6.01 4.99 -8.58
N THR A 139 -5.71 4.12 -9.55
CA THR A 139 -4.71 4.41 -10.59
C THR A 139 -5.16 5.57 -11.50
N ALA A 140 -6.45 5.62 -11.85
CA ALA A 140 -7.02 6.69 -12.67
C ALA A 140 -6.94 8.07 -11.98
N VAL A 141 -7.28 8.15 -10.70
CA VAL A 141 -7.22 9.41 -9.93
C VAL A 141 -5.79 9.96 -9.89
N ILE A 142 -4.81 9.12 -9.59
CA ILE A 142 -3.39 9.53 -9.54
C ILE A 142 -2.90 9.95 -10.93
N SER A 143 -3.28 9.21 -11.98
CA SER A 143 -2.85 9.50 -13.34
C SER A 143 -3.49 10.79 -13.90
N LEU A 144 -4.73 11.08 -13.52
CA LEU A 144 -5.41 12.35 -13.83
C LEU A 144 -4.75 13.52 -13.11
N ALA A 145 -4.40 13.36 -11.84
CA ALA A 145 -3.67 14.38 -11.10
C ALA A 145 -2.29 14.65 -11.73
N PHE A 146 -1.58 13.60 -12.15
CA PHE A 146 -0.32 13.72 -12.89
C PHE A 146 -0.48 14.55 -14.17
N GLY A 147 -1.48 14.23 -15.00
CA GLY A 147 -1.73 14.96 -16.25
C GLY A 147 -2.06 16.42 -16.02
N ARG A 148 -2.88 16.71 -14.98
CA ARG A 148 -3.23 18.08 -14.60
C ARG A 148 -2.01 18.87 -14.11
N TYR A 149 -1.21 18.30 -13.19
CA TYR A 149 -0.05 19.00 -12.64
C TYR A 149 1.06 19.25 -13.66
N ILE A 150 1.21 18.40 -14.68
CA ILE A 150 2.13 18.67 -15.78
C ILE A 150 1.69 19.88 -16.61
N LEU A 151 0.38 20.03 -16.83
CA LEU A 151 -0.17 21.09 -17.68
C LEU A 151 -0.31 22.43 -16.95
N GLU A 152 -0.45 22.41 -15.62
CA GLU A 152 -0.71 23.61 -14.80
C GLU A 152 0.30 24.76 -15.03
N PRO A 153 1.63 24.53 -15.16
CA PRO A 153 2.59 25.58 -15.48
C PRO A 153 2.47 26.17 -16.89
N PHE A 154 1.90 25.44 -17.85
CA PHE A 154 1.74 25.91 -19.24
C PHE A 154 0.45 26.71 -19.44
N PHE A 155 -0.51 26.60 -18.53
CA PHE A 155 -1.84 27.21 -18.59
C PHE A 155 -2.09 28.07 -17.33
N ILE A 156 -1.14 28.92 -16.95
CA ILE A 156 -1.24 29.72 -15.70
C ILE A 156 -2.44 30.69 -15.72
N GLN A 157 -2.77 31.25 -16.88
CA GLN A 157 -3.81 32.27 -17.05
C GLN A 157 -5.07 31.74 -17.75
N CYS A 158 -5.12 30.45 -18.08
CA CYS A 158 -6.19 29.87 -18.87
C CYS A 158 -6.69 28.57 -18.24
N GLU A 159 -7.95 28.23 -18.47
CA GLU A 159 -8.46 26.93 -18.07
C GLU A 159 -7.84 25.82 -18.94
N ILE A 160 -7.34 24.76 -18.32
CA ILE A 160 -6.74 23.64 -19.03
C ILE A 160 -7.87 22.83 -19.71
N PRO A 161 -7.82 22.62 -21.04
CA PRO A 161 -8.83 21.80 -21.71
C PRO A 161 -8.85 20.37 -21.18
N ASP A 162 -10.03 19.84 -20.85
CA ASP A 162 -10.19 18.47 -20.32
C ASP A 162 -9.60 17.39 -21.24
N LEU A 163 -9.68 17.60 -22.56
CA LEU A 163 -9.11 16.69 -23.54
C LEU A 163 -7.58 16.63 -23.41
N ALA A 164 -6.92 17.77 -23.17
CA ALA A 164 -5.47 17.83 -22.99
C ALA A 164 -5.02 17.06 -21.74
N ILE A 165 -5.74 17.23 -20.62
CA ILE A 165 -5.49 16.47 -19.38
C ILE A 165 -5.61 14.97 -19.68
N LYS A 166 -6.71 14.53 -20.30
CA LYS A 166 -6.94 13.12 -20.62
C LYS A 166 -5.85 12.53 -21.53
N LEU A 167 -5.40 13.28 -22.54
CA LEU A 167 -4.35 12.84 -23.46
C LEU A 167 -2.99 12.70 -22.75
N ILE A 168 -2.56 13.70 -21.98
CA ILE A 168 -1.32 13.62 -21.21
C ILE A 168 -1.38 12.49 -20.18
N THR A 169 -2.51 12.34 -19.49
CA THR A 169 -2.76 11.24 -18.56
C THR A 169 -2.63 9.88 -19.25
N ALA A 170 -3.25 9.70 -20.43
CA ALA A 170 -3.19 8.46 -21.19
C ALA A 170 -1.77 8.12 -21.65
N VAL A 171 -1.00 9.12 -22.08
CA VAL A 171 0.43 8.94 -22.42
C VAL A 171 1.22 8.55 -21.17
N GLY A 172 1.04 9.27 -20.07
CA GLY A 172 1.75 9.03 -18.81
C GLY A 172 1.54 7.62 -18.26
N ILE A 173 0.28 7.18 -18.15
CA ILE A 173 -0.04 5.83 -17.66
C ILE A 173 0.49 4.74 -18.60
N THR A 174 0.44 4.96 -19.92
CA THR A 174 0.98 4.01 -20.91
C THR A 174 2.49 3.88 -20.79
N VAL A 175 3.22 4.98 -20.63
CA VAL A 175 4.67 4.98 -20.40
C VAL A 175 5.01 4.21 -19.13
N VAL A 176 4.31 4.50 -18.02
CA VAL A 176 4.52 3.78 -16.75
C VAL A 176 4.23 2.29 -16.92
N MET A 177 3.16 1.92 -17.63
CA MET A 177 2.82 0.52 -17.90
C MET A 177 3.94 -0.17 -18.68
N VAL A 178 4.40 0.43 -19.78
CA VAL A 178 5.48 -0.13 -20.61
C VAL A 178 6.77 -0.30 -19.81
N LEU A 179 7.16 0.70 -19.01
CA LEU A 179 8.36 0.62 -18.16
C LEU A 179 8.27 -0.53 -17.14
N ASN A 180 7.11 -0.70 -16.51
CA ASN A 180 6.86 -1.80 -15.58
C ASN A 180 6.88 -3.17 -16.27
N SER A 181 6.39 -3.27 -17.51
CA SER A 181 6.42 -4.51 -18.29
C SER A 181 7.79 -4.85 -18.86
N MET A 182 8.64 -3.85 -19.16
CA MET A 182 9.97 -4.09 -19.75
C MET A 182 11.01 -4.52 -18.72
N SER A 183 11.07 -3.87 -17.55
CA SER A 183 12.07 -4.22 -16.53
C SER A 183 11.68 -3.79 -15.13
N VAL A 184 11.58 -4.79 -14.25
CA VAL A 184 11.33 -4.58 -12.82
C VAL A 184 12.49 -3.83 -12.15
N SER A 185 13.75 -4.07 -12.59
CA SER A 185 14.91 -3.40 -12.01
C SER A 185 14.95 -1.90 -12.34
N TRP A 186 14.60 -1.51 -13.56
CA TRP A 186 14.48 -0.09 -13.92
C TRP A 186 13.34 0.59 -13.18
N SER A 187 12.18 -0.09 -13.09
CA SER A 187 11.02 0.41 -12.35
C SER A 187 11.35 0.66 -10.87
N ALA A 188 12.09 -0.25 -10.23
CA ALA A 188 12.55 -0.09 -8.85
C ALA A 188 13.48 1.13 -8.68
N ARG A 189 14.43 1.34 -9.61
CA ARG A 189 15.33 2.52 -9.57
C ARG A 189 14.56 3.84 -9.72
N ILE A 190 13.61 3.88 -10.67
CA ILE A 190 12.75 5.05 -10.89
C ILE A 190 11.88 5.31 -9.65
N GLN A 191 11.30 4.28 -9.05
CA GLN A 191 10.51 4.41 -7.83
C GLN A 191 11.31 5.00 -6.67
N ILE A 192 12.57 4.58 -6.49
CA ILE A 192 13.46 5.15 -5.46
C ILE A 192 13.70 6.64 -5.73
N PHE A 193 13.99 7.00 -6.98
CA PHE A 193 14.18 8.40 -7.37
C PHE A 193 12.92 9.24 -7.12
N LEU A 194 11.75 8.79 -7.56
CA LEU A 194 10.47 9.46 -7.31
C LEU A 194 10.15 9.58 -5.82
N THR A 195 10.54 8.58 -5.02
CA THR A 195 10.40 8.62 -3.56
C THR A 195 11.26 9.72 -2.94
N PHE A 196 12.47 9.93 -3.44
CA PHE A 196 13.30 11.05 -3.01
C PHE A 196 12.67 12.39 -3.44
N CYS A 197 12.24 12.52 -4.70
CA CYS A 197 11.61 13.73 -5.21
C CYS A 197 10.37 14.14 -4.41
N LYS A 198 9.47 13.20 -4.07
CA LYS A 198 8.27 13.52 -3.27
C LYS A 198 8.62 14.03 -1.88
N LEU A 199 9.66 13.48 -1.23
CA LEU A 199 10.09 13.93 0.09
C LEU A 199 10.68 15.34 0.02
N VAL A 200 11.48 15.63 -1.01
CA VAL A 200 12.01 16.99 -1.24
C VAL A 200 10.86 17.98 -1.49
N ALA A 201 9.88 17.63 -2.31
CA ALA A 201 8.72 18.49 -2.55
C ALA A 201 7.95 18.81 -1.27
N ILE A 202 7.77 17.82 -0.38
CA ILE A 202 7.15 18.04 0.93
C ILE A 202 7.98 18.99 1.79
N LEU A 203 9.31 18.85 1.81
CA LEU A 203 10.19 19.76 2.56
C LEU A 203 10.11 21.19 2.04
N ILE A 204 10.02 21.38 0.72
CA ILE A 204 9.85 22.69 0.07
C ILE A 204 8.52 23.35 0.47
N ILE A 205 7.49 22.59 0.83
CA ILE A 205 6.23 23.13 1.34
C ILE A 205 6.33 23.44 2.84
N ILE A 206 6.87 22.51 3.63
CA ILE A 206 6.92 22.64 5.10
C ILE A 206 7.84 23.79 5.53
N VAL A 207 9.06 23.88 5.00
CA VAL A 207 10.07 24.83 5.50
C VAL A 207 9.63 26.29 5.33
N PRO A 208 9.21 26.76 4.13
CA PRO A 208 8.69 28.12 3.98
C PRO A 208 7.41 28.37 4.77
N GLY A 209 6.53 27.36 4.90
CA GLY A 209 5.31 27.47 5.71
C GLY A 209 5.62 27.75 7.18
N VAL A 210 6.57 27.01 7.76
CA VAL A 210 7.04 27.24 9.14
C VAL A 210 7.72 28.61 9.27
N MET A 211 8.55 29.01 8.29
CA MET A 211 9.20 30.32 8.31
C MET A 211 8.18 31.48 8.30
N GLN A 212 7.10 31.37 7.52
CA GLN A 212 6.04 32.38 7.52
C GLN A 212 5.29 32.42 8.86
N LEU A 213 5.04 31.26 9.47
CA LEU A 213 4.41 31.18 10.78
C LEU A 213 5.26 31.86 11.88
N ILE A 214 6.58 31.64 11.86
CA ILE A 214 7.53 32.28 12.79
C ILE A 214 7.59 33.80 12.58
N LYS A 215 7.43 34.27 11.34
CA LYS A 215 7.34 35.71 11.02
C LYS A 215 6.05 36.37 11.51
N GLY A 216 5.08 35.59 12.01
CA GLY A 216 3.81 36.10 12.52
C GLY A 216 2.70 36.25 11.48
N GLU A 217 2.86 35.66 10.28
CA GLU A 217 1.84 35.67 9.21
C GLU A 217 0.68 34.70 9.53
N THR A 218 -0.03 34.94 10.62
CA THR A 218 -1.11 34.07 11.15
C THR A 218 -2.51 34.52 10.71
N GLN A 219 -2.59 35.41 9.72
CA GLN A 219 -3.83 36.07 9.30
C GLN A 219 -4.92 35.07 8.92
N HIS A 220 -4.52 33.98 8.25
CA HIS A 220 -5.41 32.90 7.80
C HIS A 220 -5.98 32.02 8.93
N PHE A 221 -5.51 32.21 10.18
CA PHE A 221 -5.98 31.45 11.35
C PHE A 221 -6.82 32.29 12.33
N LYS A 222 -6.92 33.62 12.15
CA LYS A 222 -7.62 34.51 13.10
C LYS A 222 -9.10 34.14 13.29
N ASP A 223 -9.77 33.81 12.19
CA ASP A 223 -11.15 33.33 12.18
C ASP A 223 -11.19 31.90 11.61
N ALA A 224 -10.34 31.01 12.12
CA ALA A 224 -10.16 29.66 11.56
C ALA A 224 -11.48 28.88 11.42
N PHE A 225 -12.45 29.12 12.30
CA PHE A 225 -13.77 28.49 12.29
C PHE A 225 -14.86 29.32 11.61
N ALA A 226 -14.57 30.57 11.21
CA ALA A 226 -15.50 31.35 10.41
C ALA A 226 -15.49 30.80 8.98
N GLY A 227 -16.64 30.28 8.60
CA GLY A 227 -16.90 29.66 7.31
C GLY A 227 -18.37 29.30 7.26
N ASN A 228 -18.85 28.88 6.08
CA ASN A 228 -20.20 28.36 5.97
C ASN A 228 -20.34 27.19 6.96
N ASP A 229 -21.40 27.17 7.78
CA ASP A 229 -21.65 26.09 8.74
C ASP A 229 -21.38 24.77 8.04
N ALA A 230 -20.46 23.98 8.58
CA ALA A 230 -20.06 22.72 8.00
C ALA A 230 -21.32 21.88 7.82
N SER A 231 -21.89 21.93 6.62
CA SER A 231 -23.13 21.21 6.37
C SER A 231 -22.81 19.76 6.65
N VAL A 232 -23.58 19.12 7.53
CA VAL A 232 -23.34 17.73 7.92
C VAL A 232 -23.26 16.83 6.67
N MET A 233 -23.89 17.26 5.57
CA MET A 233 -23.82 16.66 4.24
C MET A 233 -22.45 16.70 3.55
N GLY A 234 -21.61 17.71 3.81
CA GLY A 234 -20.27 17.83 3.22
C GLY A 234 -19.19 17.03 3.95
N LEU A 235 -19.38 16.78 5.25
CA LEU A 235 -18.40 16.08 6.09
C LEU A 235 -18.02 14.67 5.56
N PRO A 236 -18.95 13.81 5.10
CA PRO A 236 -18.59 12.52 4.52
C PRO A 236 -17.62 12.63 3.33
N LEU A 237 -17.84 13.60 2.43
CA LEU A 237 -16.96 13.83 1.27
C LEU A 237 -15.59 14.36 1.68
N ALA A 238 -15.52 15.19 2.72
CA ALA A 238 -14.27 15.62 3.31
C ALA A 238 -13.52 14.44 3.94
N PHE A 239 -14.22 13.55 4.65
CA PHE A 239 -13.66 12.31 5.19
C PHE A 239 -13.12 11.39 4.10
N TYR A 240 -13.85 11.17 3.00
CA TYR A 240 -13.33 10.40 1.87
C TYR A 240 -12.04 10.99 1.32
N SER A 241 -11.98 12.32 1.18
CA SER A 241 -10.78 13.03 0.70
C SER A 241 -9.60 12.88 1.68
N GLY A 242 -9.85 12.98 2.99
CA GLY A 242 -8.84 12.80 4.04
C GLY A 242 -8.34 11.35 4.12
N MET A 243 -9.25 10.37 4.15
CA MET A 243 -8.91 8.95 4.18
C MET A 243 -8.13 8.51 2.93
N TYR A 244 -8.41 9.09 1.77
CA TYR A 244 -7.61 8.86 0.56
C TYR A 244 -6.14 9.24 0.75
N ALA A 245 -5.85 10.35 1.43
CA ALA A 245 -4.47 10.78 1.67
C ALA A 245 -3.70 9.88 2.64
N TYR A 246 -4.40 9.22 3.56
CA TYR A 246 -3.81 8.26 4.49
C TYR A 246 -3.83 6.81 3.98
N SER A 247 -4.35 6.54 2.78
CA SER A 247 -4.42 5.18 2.25
C SER A 247 -3.04 4.50 2.19
N GLY A 248 -2.99 3.20 2.52
CA GLY A 248 -1.77 2.40 2.48
C GLY A 248 -1.26 1.90 3.84
N TRP A 249 -2.05 2.06 4.90
CA TRP A 249 -1.89 1.40 6.19
C TRP A 249 -2.43 -0.03 6.22
#